data_AF-A0A4Y2DDH8-F1
#
_entry.id   AF-A0A4Y2DDH8-F1
#
_cell.length_a   1.000
_cell.length_b   1.000
_cell.length_c   1.000
_cell.angle_alpha   90.00
_cell.angle_beta   90.00
_cell.angle_gamma   90.00
#
_symmetry.space_group_name_H-M   'P 1'
#
loop_
_entity.id
_entity.type
_entity.pdbx_description
1 polymer ?
#
loop_
_entity_poly.entity_id
_entity_poly.type
_entity_poly.pdbx_seq_one_letter_code
_entity_poly.pdbx_strand_id
1 'polypeptide(L)'
;MSFAKSIRVRNGEYQNDNAPIHISNATKNDLNSKNVIVLACPPMSPDLNPIENVWASRKVYKNGGQFYSVNSLKTAIERAWYNLEPEILQTLFKSMKKRVYDVILKNGKALNY
;
A
#
# COMPACT_ATOMS: atom_id res chain seq x y z
N MET A 1 18.13 -5.11 -1.50
CA MET A 1 16.95 -5.73 -0.86
C MET A 1 16.06 -6.29 -1.95
N SER A 2 15.98 -7.62 -2.08
CA SER A 2 15.12 -8.28 -3.07
C SER A 2 13.70 -8.39 -2.50
N PHE A 3 12.85 -7.40 -2.77
CA PHE A 3 11.46 -7.34 -2.28
C PHE A 3 10.58 -8.50 -2.81
N ALA A 4 11.03 -9.24 -3.81
CA ALA A 4 10.20 -10.17 -4.59
C ALA A 4 10.68 -11.63 -4.59
N LYS A 5 11.43 -12.11 -3.58
CA LYS A 5 11.91 -13.51 -3.60
C LYS A 5 10.83 -14.54 -3.24
N SER A 6 9.66 -14.11 -2.75
CA SER A 6 8.60 -15.02 -2.31
C SER A 6 7.22 -14.36 -2.25
N ILE A 7 6.73 -13.76 -3.34
CA ILE A 7 5.30 -13.47 -3.47
C ILE A 7 4.70 -14.52 -4.39
N ARG A 8 4.58 -15.75 -3.89
CA ARG A 8 3.65 -16.75 -4.48
C ARG A 8 2.31 -16.61 -3.75
N VAL A 9 1.59 -15.51 -4.02
CA VAL A 9 0.17 -15.48 -3.71
C VAL A 9 -0.52 -16.25 -4.82
N ARG A 10 -0.92 -17.50 -4.56
CA ARG A 10 -1.78 -18.23 -5.49
C ARG A 10 -3.07 -17.40 -5.66
N ASN A 11 -3.31 -16.88 -6.86
CA ASN A 11 -4.47 -16.06 -7.24
C ASN A 11 -4.53 -14.64 -6.64
N GLY A 12 -3.39 -14.01 -6.32
CA GLY A 12 -3.36 -12.61 -5.88
C GLY A 12 -3.01 -11.63 -6.99
N GLU A 13 -3.60 -10.43 -6.94
CA GLU A 13 -3.23 -9.29 -7.80
C GLU A 13 -2.37 -8.29 -7.01
N TYR A 14 -1.42 -7.66 -7.68
CA TYR A 14 -0.52 -6.65 -7.12
C TYR A 14 -1.06 -5.24 -7.39
N GLN A 15 -1.25 -4.47 -6.32
CA GLN A 15 -1.70 -3.08 -6.39
C GLN A 15 -0.52 -2.11 -6.23
N ASN A 16 -0.50 -1.04 -7.03
CA ASN A 16 0.39 0.13 -6.88
C ASN A 16 -0.34 1.43 -7.30
N ASP A 17 0.30 2.58 -7.13
CA ASP A 17 -0.27 3.93 -7.32
C ASP A 17 -0.09 4.53 -8.73
N ASN A 18 0.33 3.72 -9.71
CA ASN A 18 0.65 4.13 -11.08
C ASN A 18 1.72 5.23 -11.22
N ALA A 19 2.59 5.46 -10.23
CA ALA A 19 3.70 6.41 -10.41
C ALA A 19 4.55 6.04 -11.65
N PRO A 20 5.19 7.00 -12.36
CA PRO A 20 5.90 6.74 -13.62
C PRO A 20 6.91 5.59 -13.56
N ILE A 21 7.58 5.42 -12.41
CA ILE A 21 8.53 4.32 -12.18
C ILE A 21 7.85 2.94 -12.15
N HIS A 22 6.61 2.85 -11.65
CA HIS A 22 5.84 1.61 -11.55
C HIS A 22 5.23 1.18 -12.90
N ILE A 23 4.97 2.14 -13.80
CA ILE A 23 4.42 1.88 -15.14
C ILE A 23 5.47 1.85 -16.26
N SER A 24 6.76 2.02 -15.92
CA SER A 24 7.87 1.96 -16.86
C SER A 24 7.97 0.58 -17.53
N ASN A 25 8.53 0.52 -18.75
CA ASN A 25 8.73 -0.74 -19.46
C ASN A 25 9.62 -1.70 -18.66
N ALA A 26 10.64 -1.19 -17.98
CA ALA A 26 11.51 -2.00 -17.12
C ALA A 26 10.71 -2.69 -16.01
N THR A 27 9.90 -1.94 -15.26
CA THR A 27 9.09 -2.50 -14.17
C THR A 27 8.00 -3.45 -14.69
N LYS A 28 7.32 -3.11 -15.79
CA LYS A 28 6.33 -3.98 -16.42
C LYS A 28 6.94 -5.32 -16.85
N ASN A 29 8.09 -5.28 -17.52
CA ASN A 29 8.80 -6.49 -17.95
C ASN A 29 9.25 -7.35 -16.75
N ASP A 30 9.70 -6.71 -15.67
CA ASP A 30 10.14 -7.39 -14.45
C ASP A 30 8.99 -8.04 -13.65
N LEU A 31 7.80 -7.43 -13.64
CA LEU A 31 6.59 -8.02 -13.05
C LEU A 31 6.06 -9.16 -13.91
N ASN A 32 6.05 -8.99 -15.23
CA ASN A 32 5.63 -10.01 -16.19
C ASN A 32 6.53 -11.25 -16.11
N SER A 33 7.85 -11.09 -15.99
CA SER A 33 8.78 -12.23 -15.87
C SER A 33 8.57 -13.04 -14.59
N LYS A 34 7.93 -12.45 -13.56
CA LYS A 34 7.54 -13.11 -12.31
C LYS A 34 6.09 -13.61 -12.31
N ASN A 35 5.37 -13.49 -13.43
CA ASN A 35 3.94 -13.81 -13.53
C ASN A 35 3.07 -13.06 -12.50
N VAL A 36 3.41 -11.80 -12.21
CA VAL A 36 2.62 -10.96 -11.32
C VAL A 36 1.50 -10.29 -12.11
N ILE A 37 0.25 -10.52 -11.71
CA ILE A 37 -0.91 -9.82 -12.25
C ILE A 37 -0.99 -8.47 -11.53
N VAL A 38 -1.04 -7.36 -12.28
CA VAL A 38 -1.15 -6.02 -11.72
C VAL A 38 -2.60 -5.56 -11.78
N LEU A 39 -3.15 -5.14 -10.64
CA LEU A 39 -4.49 -4.55 -10.54
C LEU A 39 -4.47 -3.15 -11.15
N ALA A 40 -5.34 -2.92 -12.13
CA ALA A 40 -5.53 -1.60 -12.72
C ALA A 40 -6.14 -0.63 -11.69
N CYS A 41 -5.38 0.39 -11.30
CA CYS A 41 -5.85 1.44 -10.39
C CYS A 41 -6.14 2.72 -11.17
N PRO A 42 -7.14 3.51 -10.75
CA PRO A 42 -7.29 4.87 -11.25
C PRO A 42 -6.14 5.77 -10.74
N PRO A 43 -5.66 6.73 -11.57
CA PRO A 43 -4.66 7.69 -11.13
C PRO A 43 -5.23 8.63 -10.06
N MET A 44 -4.37 9.13 -9.17
CA MET A 44 -4.74 10.08 -8.10
C MET A 44 -5.85 9.58 -7.15
N SER A 45 -5.90 8.27 -6.88
CA SER A 45 -6.90 7.67 -5.98
C SER A 45 -6.25 7.02 -4.75
N PRO A 46 -5.63 7.81 -3.85
CA PRO A 46 -5.03 7.28 -2.63
C PRO A 46 -6.09 6.69 -1.67
N ASP A 47 -7.35 7.14 -1.79
CA ASP A 47 -8.51 6.57 -1.11
C ASP A 47 -8.78 5.10 -1.46
N LEU A 48 -8.35 4.68 -2.63
CA LEU A 48 -8.44 3.30 -3.10
C LEU A 48 -7.14 2.49 -2.86
N ASN A 49 -6.18 3.03 -2.11
CA ASN A 49 -4.93 2.34 -1.78
C ASN A 49 -4.83 2.08 -0.26
N PRO A 50 -5.10 0.84 0.23
CA PRO A 50 -5.07 0.52 1.66
C PRO A 50 -3.76 0.84 2.37
N ILE A 51 -2.61 0.83 1.67
CA ILE A 51 -1.31 1.08 2.28
C ILE A 51 -1.19 2.53 2.81
N GLU A 52 -1.92 3.47 2.21
CA GLU A 52 -1.96 4.86 2.67
C GLU A 52 -2.50 4.95 4.09
N ASN A 53 -3.56 4.19 4.42
CA ASN A 53 -4.11 4.15 5.77
C ASN A 53 -3.16 3.50 6.78
N VAL A 54 -2.41 2.48 6.37
CA VAL A 54 -1.41 1.83 7.23
C VAL A 54 -0.38 2.87 7.69
N TRP A 55 0.14 3.67 6.76
CA TRP A 55 1.11 4.73 7.07
C TRP A 55 0.49 5.94 7.75
N ALA A 56 -0.76 6.29 7.45
CA ALA A 56 -1.51 7.37 8.10
C ALA A 56 -1.74 7.13 9.59
N SER A 57 -1.64 5.88 10.08
CA SER A 57 -1.66 5.58 11.52
C SER A 57 -0.57 6.29 12.32
N ARG A 58 0.49 6.77 11.65
CA ARG A 58 1.64 7.48 12.24
C ARG A 58 2.24 6.76 13.46
N LYS A 59 2.10 5.42 13.54
CA LYS A 59 2.64 4.61 14.66
C LYS A 59 4.13 4.84 14.89
N VAL A 60 4.89 5.11 13.83
CA VAL A 60 6.33 5.44 13.87
C VAL A 60 6.62 6.69 14.71
N TYR A 61 5.75 7.70 14.66
CA TYR A 61 5.91 9.00 15.33
C TYR A 61 5.00 9.16 16.55
N LYS A 62 4.50 8.05 17.11
CA LYS A 62 3.63 8.07 18.29
C LYS A 62 4.29 8.87 19.42
N ASN A 63 3.49 9.64 20.15
CA ASN A 63 3.93 10.51 21.25
C ASN A 63 4.95 11.60 20.83
N GLY A 64 4.97 11.99 19.54
CA GLY A 64 5.87 13.03 19.05
C GLY A 64 7.33 12.58 18.94
N GLY A 65 7.58 11.26 18.84
CA GLY A 65 8.92 10.71 18.71
C GLY A 65 9.68 11.32 17.53
N GLN A 66 10.92 11.75 17.78
CA GLN A 66 11.84 12.25 16.75
C GLN A 66 13.04 11.31 16.64
N PHE A 67 13.64 11.27 15.44
CA PHE A 67 14.77 10.40 15.13
C PHE A 67 15.93 11.24 14.60
N TYR A 68 17.11 11.05 15.18
CA TYR A 68 18.31 11.82 14.84
C TYR A 68 19.29 11.03 13.97
N SER A 69 18.91 9.82 13.55
CA SER A 69 19.69 9.00 12.62
C SER A 69 18.80 8.13 11.74
N VAL A 70 19.27 7.82 10.53
CA VAL A 70 18.60 6.88 9.63
C VAL A 70 18.43 5.51 10.29
N ASN A 71 19.40 5.07 11.11
CA ASN A 71 19.32 3.77 11.79
C ASN A 71 18.18 3.73 12.82
N SER A 72 18.05 4.78 13.64
CA SER A 72 16.98 4.86 14.64
C SER A 72 15.59 4.92 14.01
N LEU A 73 15.45 5.66 12.91
CA LEU A 73 14.21 5.70 12.14
C LEU A 73 13.87 4.33 11.53
N LYS A 74 14.85 3.63 10.92
CA LYS A 74 14.63 2.29 10.37
C LYS A 74 14.15 1.31 11.43
N THR A 75 14.83 1.26 12.58
CA THR A 75 14.42 0.41 13.70
C THR A 75 13.00 0.74 14.18
N ALA A 76 12.62 2.02 14.21
CA ALA A 76 11.26 2.40 14.60
C ALA A 76 10.20 2.00 13.56
N ILE A 77 10.50 2.12 12.27
CA ILE A 77 9.62 1.67 11.18
C ILE A 77 9.43 0.15 11.27
N GLU A 78 10.50 -0.62 11.41
CA GLU A 78 10.43 -2.08 11.56
C GLU A 78 9.60 -2.46 12.78
N ARG A 79 9.83 -1.82 13.94
CA ARG A 79 9.03 -2.05 15.15
C ARG A 79 7.55 -1.72 14.92
N ALA A 80 7.23 -0.60 14.27
CA ALA A 80 5.85 -0.23 13.98
C ALA A 80 5.18 -1.25 13.05
N TRP A 81 5.92 -1.76 12.06
CA TRP A 81 5.45 -2.77 11.12
C TRP A 81 5.20 -4.12 11.79
N TYR A 82 6.13 -4.63 12.59
CA TYR A 82 5.97 -5.92 13.29
C TYR A 82 4.90 -5.88 14.39
N ASN A 83 4.59 -4.70 14.94
CA ASN A 83 3.50 -4.49 15.89
C ASN A 83 2.19 -4.03 15.20
N LEU A 84 2.09 -4.16 13.89
CA LEU A 84 0.84 -3.90 13.19
C LEU A 84 -0.14 -5.05 13.46
N GLU A 85 -1.25 -4.73 14.13
CA GLU A 85 -2.32 -5.68 14.40
C GLU A 85 -2.94 -6.20 13.09
N PRO A 86 -3.02 -7.52 12.89
CA PRO A 86 -3.65 -8.12 11.71
C PRO A 86 -5.09 -7.63 11.48
N GLU A 87 -5.81 -7.29 12.53
CA GLU A 87 -7.19 -6.77 12.52
C GLU A 87 -7.29 -5.45 11.76
N ILE A 88 -6.25 -4.60 11.83
CA ILE A 88 -6.18 -3.34 11.06
C ILE A 88 -6.15 -3.67 9.56
N LEU A 89 -5.28 -4.60 9.15
CA LEU A 89 -5.16 -5.00 7.74
C LEU A 89 -6.46 -5.64 7.23
N GLN A 90 -7.09 -6.50 8.02
CA GLN A 90 -8.38 -7.09 7.66
C GLN A 90 -9.48 -6.04 7.51
N THR A 91 -9.51 -5.06 8.40
CA THR A 91 -10.50 -3.97 8.37
C THR A 91 -10.32 -3.12 7.11
N LEU A 92 -9.08 -2.74 6.79
CA LEU A 92 -8.77 -1.99 5.57
C LEU A 92 -9.15 -2.76 4.32
N PHE A 93 -8.82 -4.05 4.25
CA PHE A 93 -9.18 -4.90 3.13
C PHE A 93 -10.70 -5.03 2.97
N LYS A 94 -11.44 -5.30 4.06
CA LYS A 94 -12.91 -5.38 4.05
C LYS A 94 -13.57 -4.05 3.64
N SER A 95 -12.92 -2.92 3.92
CA SER A 95 -13.44 -1.59 3.55
C SER A 95 -13.39 -1.31 2.05
N MET A 96 -12.50 -1.97 1.30
CA MET A 96 -12.24 -1.64 -0.11
C MET A 96 -13.46 -1.75 -1.01
N LYS A 97 -14.30 -2.78 -0.80
CA LYS A 97 -15.55 -2.93 -1.57
C LYS A 97 -16.47 -1.72 -1.39
N LYS A 98 -16.57 -1.22 -0.16
CA LYS A 98 -17.37 -0.03 0.14
C LYS A 98 -16.75 1.23 -0.49
N ARG A 99 -15.44 1.40 -0.39
CA ARG A 99 -14.74 2.56 -0.97
C ARG A 99 -14.92 2.64 -2.48
N VAL A 100 -14.76 1.53 -3.19
CA VAL A 100 -14.99 1.48 -4.65
C VAL A 100 -16.44 1.88 -4.96
N TYR A 101 -17.42 1.35 -4.22
CA TYR A 101 -18.83 1.71 -4.39
C TYR A 101 -19.08 3.20 -4.13
N ASP A 102 -18.52 3.76 -3.07
CA ASP A 102 -18.68 5.17 -2.73
C ASP A 102 -18.04 6.08 -3.79
N VAL A 103 -16.87 5.73 -4.35
CA VAL A 103 -16.24 6.48 -5.45
C VAL A 103 -17.14 6.50 -6.69
N ILE A 104 -17.75 5.36 -7.03
CA ILE A 104 -18.70 5.27 -8.16
C ILE A 104 -19.91 6.17 -7.90
N LEU A 105 -20.51 6.11 -6.72
CA LEU A 105 -21.63 6.99 -6.35
C LEU A 105 -21.27 8.47 -6.39
N LYS A 106 -20.02 8.80 -6.07
CA LYS A 106 -19.49 10.17 -6.14
C LYS A 106 -18.99 10.57 -7.53
N ASN A 107 -19.20 9.76 -8.56
CA ASN A 107 -18.74 10.01 -9.93
C ASN A 107 -17.22 10.26 -10.00
N GLY A 108 -16.43 9.43 -9.32
CA GLY A 108 -14.97 9.51 -9.33
C GLY A 108 -14.37 10.59 -8.43
N LYS A 109 -15.18 11.33 -7.65
CA LYS A 109 -14.66 12.31 -6.69
C LYS A 109 -14.10 11.63 -5.44
N ALA A 110 -13.11 12.29 -4.83
CA ALA A 110 -12.39 11.79 -3.66
C ALA A 110 -13.30 11.43 -2.48
N LEU A 111 -12.93 10.36 -1.78
CA LEU A 111 -13.48 10.00 -0.48
C LEU A 111 -12.77 10.68 0.67
N ASN A 112 -13.44 10.71 1.81
CA ASN A 112 -12.81 10.91 3.11
C ASN A 112 -12.65 9.50 3.72
N TYR A 113 -11.41 9.04 3.95
CA TYR A 113 -11.07 7.63 4.18
C TYR A 113 -9.98 7.44 5.23
#